data_AF-A0A424IXF7-F1
#
_entry.id   AF-A0A424IXF7-F1
#
_cell.length_a   1.000
_cell.length_b   1.000
_cell.length_c   1.000
_cell.angle_alpha   90.00
_cell.angle_beta   90.00
_cell.angle_gamma   90.00
#
_symmetry.space_group_name_H-M   'P 1'
#
loop_
_entity.id
_entity.type
_entity.pdbx_description
1 polymer ?
#
loop_
_entity_poly.entity_id
_entity_poly.type
_entity_poly.pdbx_seq_one_letter_code
_entity_poly.pdbx_strand_id
1 'polypeptide(L)'
;MMVIKNYILNKVIIIFIIILSVIFFAAKTFQNAFKEYEEVIVNSSSEITKVNNSDYNFKSLRSTKTNVRLGPSLEHSIIWTYNKRSIPIEILEDVSGWSKIRDFDANIGWVKNTLISSNRTGIIAPWEVNKEIDIYHDLYTAKDTQKVKTKLEPGVIVKIIQCDGINCNVSVGDRTGWISQDLIYGVYRNEEIYLTK
;
A
#
# COMPACT_ATOMS: atom_id res chain seq x y z
N MET A 1 29.22 -31.69 65.73
CA MET A 1 29.12 -31.84 64.26
C MET A 1 27.68 -31.80 63.70
N MET A 2 26.63 -31.85 64.54
CA MET A 2 25.22 -31.91 64.10
C MET A 2 24.56 -30.53 63.91
N VAL A 3 24.96 -29.50 64.68
CA VAL A 3 24.39 -28.13 64.62
C VAL A 3 24.75 -27.39 63.33
N ILE A 4 25.97 -27.58 62.81
CA ILE A 4 26.47 -26.89 61.60
C ILE A 4 25.77 -27.41 60.33
N LYS A 5 25.42 -28.71 60.27
CA LYS A 5 24.68 -29.29 59.15
C LYS A 5 23.25 -28.73 59.05
N ASN A 6 22.55 -28.55 60.17
CA ASN A 6 21.22 -27.93 60.19
C ASN A 6 21.27 -26.45 59.80
N TYR A 7 22.31 -25.73 60.19
CA TYR A 7 22.51 -24.32 59.79
C TYR A 7 22.72 -24.18 58.28
N ILE A 8 23.56 -25.03 57.67
CA ILE A 8 23.83 -25.02 56.23
C ILE A 8 22.59 -25.46 55.43
N LEU A 9 21.89 -26.50 55.87
CA LEU A 9 20.66 -26.99 55.21
C LEU A 9 19.57 -25.90 55.20
N ASN A 10 19.39 -25.21 56.33
CA ASN A 10 18.42 -24.11 56.43
C ASN A 10 18.81 -22.93 55.52
N LYS A 11 20.12 -22.62 55.40
CA LYS A 11 20.62 -21.56 54.52
C LYS A 11 20.42 -21.88 53.03
N VAL A 12 20.59 -23.13 52.62
CA VAL A 12 20.34 -23.59 51.24
C VAL A 12 18.84 -23.54 50.89
N ILE A 13 17.97 -23.94 51.82
CA ILE A 13 16.51 -23.86 51.64
C ILE A 13 16.07 -22.39 51.49
N ILE A 14 16.61 -21.49 52.32
CA ILE A 14 16.32 -20.05 52.24
C ILE A 14 16.75 -19.47 50.88
N ILE A 15 17.94 -19.84 50.38
CA ILE A 15 18.42 -19.39 49.05
C ILE A 15 17.48 -19.89 47.93
N PHE A 16 17.03 -21.15 48.00
CA PHE A 16 16.12 -21.71 47.00
C PHE A 16 14.76 -20.98 47.00
N ILE A 17 14.21 -20.67 48.18
CA ILE A 17 12.98 -19.89 48.32
C ILE A 17 13.13 -18.47 47.74
N ILE A 18 14.28 -17.82 47.96
CA ILE A 18 14.56 -16.49 47.41
C ILE A 18 14.63 -16.55 45.87
N ILE A 19 15.33 -17.55 45.30
CA ILE A 19 15.41 -17.73 43.84
C ILE A 19 14.02 -17.98 43.25
N LEU A 20 13.22 -18.85 43.86
CA LEU A 20 11.87 -19.16 43.39
C LEU A 20 10.95 -17.92 43.45
N SER A 21 11.08 -17.12 44.50
CA SER A 21 10.39 -15.83 44.67
C SER A 21 10.74 -14.86 43.54
N VAL A 22 12.04 -14.66 43.25
CA VAL A 22 12.49 -13.75 42.19
C VAL A 22 11.97 -14.19 40.82
N ILE A 23 12.02 -15.49 40.51
CA ILE A 23 11.49 -16.04 39.26
C ILE A 23 9.98 -15.79 39.15
N PHE A 24 9.22 -15.98 40.23
CA PHE A 24 7.78 -15.75 40.24
C PHE A 24 7.43 -14.26 40.02
N PHE A 25 8.16 -13.35 40.65
CA PHE A 25 7.99 -11.90 40.44
C PHE A 25 8.35 -11.49 39.00
N ALA A 26 9.43 -12.03 38.43
CA ALA A 26 9.81 -11.79 37.04
C ALA A 26 8.77 -12.31 36.04
N ALA A 27 8.23 -13.52 36.26
CA ALA A 27 7.19 -14.08 35.40
C ALA A 27 5.90 -13.25 35.44
N LYS A 28 5.49 -12.77 36.62
CA LYS A 28 4.29 -11.95 36.79
C LYS A 28 4.41 -10.58 36.14
N THR A 29 5.58 -9.95 36.24
CA THR A 29 5.86 -8.66 35.57
C THR A 29 5.87 -8.81 34.05
N PHE A 30 6.49 -9.89 33.54
CA PHE A 30 6.49 -10.20 32.11
C PHE A 30 5.08 -10.47 31.58
N GLN A 31 4.26 -11.25 32.30
CA GLN A 31 2.86 -11.51 31.93
C GLN A 31 2.02 -10.23 31.88
N ASN A 32 2.21 -9.32 32.84
CA ASN A 32 1.50 -8.04 32.85
C ASN A 32 1.90 -7.17 31.65
N ALA A 33 3.20 -7.08 31.34
CA ALA A 33 3.69 -6.32 30.19
C ALA A 33 3.22 -6.93 28.85
N PHE A 34 3.18 -8.26 28.75
CA PHE A 34 2.67 -8.95 27.57
C PHE A 34 1.18 -8.67 27.34
N LYS A 35 0.37 -8.63 28.41
CA LYS A 35 -1.06 -8.33 28.32
C LYS A 35 -1.34 -6.90 27.86
N GLU A 36 -0.57 -5.93 28.35
CA GLU A 36 -0.67 -4.52 27.93
C GLU A 36 -0.35 -4.36 26.43
N TYR A 37 0.64 -5.09 25.92
CA TYR A 37 0.96 -5.11 24.50
C TYR A 37 -0.18 -5.67 23.63
N GLU A 38 -0.80 -6.78 24.06
CA GLU A 38 -1.89 -7.42 23.30
C GLU A 38 -3.15 -6.56 23.23
N GLU A 39 -3.52 -5.85 24.31
CA GLU A 39 -4.66 -4.92 24.33
C GLU A 39 -4.46 -3.71 23.39
N VAL A 40 -3.24 -3.18 23.28
CA VAL A 40 -2.89 -2.10 22.33
C VAL A 40 -3.07 -2.56 20.88
N ILE A 41 -2.61 -3.76 20.53
CA ILE A 41 -2.77 -4.34 19.20
C ILE A 41 -4.27 -4.52 18.87
N VAL A 42 -5.07 -5.06 19.79
CA VAL A 42 -6.51 -5.29 19.57
C VAL A 42 -7.28 -3.98 19.40
N ASN A 43 -7.02 -2.96 20.22
CA ASN A 43 -7.68 -1.65 20.06
C ASN A 43 -7.26 -0.93 18.77
N SER A 44 -6.03 -1.15 18.29
CA SER A 44 -5.61 -0.64 16.97
C SER A 44 -6.27 -1.37 15.80
N SER A 45 -6.60 -2.66 15.97
CA SER A 45 -7.18 -3.49 14.90
C SER A 45 -8.66 -3.21 14.62
N SER A 46 -9.41 -2.67 15.59
CA SER A 46 -10.82 -2.32 15.40
C SER A 46 -11.07 -1.10 14.50
N GLU A 47 -10.05 -0.27 14.23
CA GLU A 47 -10.15 0.86 13.28
C GLU A 47 -9.74 0.51 11.84
N ILE A 48 -9.16 -0.68 11.59
CA ILE A 48 -8.61 -1.06 10.27
C ILE A 48 -9.71 -1.48 9.26
N THR A 49 -10.97 -1.63 9.69
CA THR A 49 -12.04 -2.20 8.83
C THR A 49 -12.83 -1.19 7.98
N LYS A 50 -12.39 0.07 7.89
CA LYS A 50 -12.86 1.01 6.86
C LYS A 50 -11.69 1.81 6.30
N VAL A 51 -10.94 1.21 5.37
CA VAL A 51 -10.08 1.97 4.46
C VAL A 51 -11.00 2.90 3.67
N ASN A 52 -11.15 4.13 4.17
CA ASN A 52 -11.84 5.17 3.44
C ASN A 52 -11.10 5.34 2.12
N ASN A 53 -11.83 5.41 1.00
CA ASN A 53 -11.27 5.58 -0.35
C ASN A 53 -10.40 6.86 -0.51
N SER A 54 -10.28 7.67 0.55
CA SER A 54 -9.40 8.83 0.71
C SER A 54 -7.95 8.49 1.05
N ASP A 55 -7.63 7.25 1.44
CA ASP A 55 -6.30 6.88 1.96
C ASP A 55 -5.33 6.36 0.88
N TYR A 56 -5.80 6.23 -0.36
CA TYR A 56 -4.96 5.82 -1.47
C TYR A 56 -4.25 7.01 -2.11
N ASN A 57 -2.91 6.94 -2.18
CA ASN A 57 -2.11 7.97 -2.84
C ASN A 57 -2.32 8.00 -4.36
N PHE A 58 -2.63 6.86 -4.99
CA PHE A 58 -2.87 6.84 -6.43
C PHE A 58 -4.27 7.33 -6.79
N LYS A 59 -4.31 8.33 -7.67
CA LYS A 59 -5.52 8.95 -8.24
C LYS A 59 -5.39 9.00 -9.76
N SER A 60 -6.34 9.62 -10.45
CA SER A 60 -6.26 9.80 -11.90
C SER A 60 -6.66 11.20 -12.37
N LEU A 61 -6.17 11.59 -13.54
CA LEU A 61 -6.56 12.86 -14.15
C LEU A 61 -8.01 12.80 -14.64
N ARG A 62 -8.82 13.76 -14.24
CA ARG A 62 -10.23 13.86 -14.65
C ARG A 62 -10.38 14.51 -16.03
N SER A 63 -9.58 15.53 -16.28
CA SER A 63 -9.69 16.38 -17.47
C SER A 63 -8.86 15.86 -18.64
N THR A 64 -9.32 16.09 -19.87
CA THR A 64 -8.53 15.79 -21.08
C THR A 64 -7.27 16.64 -21.12
N LYS A 65 -7.36 17.93 -20.78
CA LYS A 65 -6.19 18.82 -20.68
C LYS A 65 -5.89 19.13 -19.22
N THR A 66 -4.70 18.79 -18.78
CA THR A 66 -4.23 19.06 -17.42
C THR A 66 -2.83 19.65 -17.48
N ASN A 67 -2.70 20.90 -17.06
CA ASN A 67 -1.41 21.58 -16.97
C ASN A 67 -0.74 21.18 -15.65
N VAL A 68 0.50 20.74 -15.71
CA VAL A 68 1.35 20.54 -14.52
C VAL A 68 2.26 21.74 -14.36
N ARG A 69 2.35 22.25 -13.14
CA ARG A 69 3.05 23.49 -12.81
C ARG A 69 4.22 23.25 -11.86
N LEU A 70 5.16 24.19 -11.85
CA LEU A 70 6.32 24.14 -10.97
C LEU A 70 5.96 24.29 -9.48
N GLY A 71 4.84 24.97 -9.17
CA GLY A 71 4.39 25.21 -7.79
C GLY A 71 2.86 25.27 -7.65
N PRO A 72 2.33 25.31 -6.41
CA PRO A 72 0.90 25.24 -6.10
C PRO A 72 0.16 26.57 -6.32
N SER A 73 0.29 27.16 -7.50
CA SER A 73 -0.40 28.39 -7.88
C SER A 73 -0.50 28.55 -9.40
N LEU A 74 -1.45 29.36 -9.86
CA LEU A 74 -1.60 29.70 -11.28
C LEU A 74 -0.47 30.59 -11.82
N GLU A 75 0.25 31.27 -10.93
CA GLU A 75 1.40 32.13 -11.29
C GLU A 75 2.66 31.32 -11.61
N HIS A 76 2.77 30.08 -11.14
CA HIS A 76 3.92 29.23 -11.47
C HIS A 76 3.83 28.73 -12.91
N SER A 77 4.96 28.72 -13.60
CA SER A 77 5.07 28.25 -14.98
C SER A 77 4.56 26.82 -15.14
N ILE A 78 3.93 26.57 -16.29
CA ILE A 78 3.56 25.22 -16.74
C ILE A 78 4.85 24.54 -17.19
N ILE A 79 5.13 23.37 -16.63
CA ILE A 79 6.32 22.58 -16.94
C ILE A 79 6.01 21.48 -17.95
N TRP A 80 4.79 20.94 -17.97
CA TRP A 80 4.25 20.14 -19.07
C TRP A 80 2.72 20.11 -19.04
N THR A 81 2.10 19.50 -20.04
CA THR A 81 0.64 19.36 -20.14
C THR A 81 0.27 17.96 -20.60
N TYR A 82 -0.61 17.30 -19.83
CA TYR A 82 -1.28 16.10 -20.30
C TYR A 82 -2.46 16.47 -21.19
N ASN A 83 -2.63 15.72 -22.29
CA ASN A 83 -3.76 15.85 -23.22
C ASN A 83 -4.65 14.60 -23.23
N LYS A 84 -4.65 13.84 -22.12
CA LYS A 84 -5.45 12.63 -21.94
C LYS A 84 -5.99 12.54 -20.50
N ARG A 85 -7.26 12.13 -20.38
CA ARG A 85 -7.89 11.79 -19.10
C ARG A 85 -7.45 10.41 -18.61
N SER A 86 -7.76 10.10 -17.36
CA SER A 86 -7.56 8.78 -16.74
C SER A 86 -6.10 8.36 -16.59
N ILE A 87 -5.14 9.26 -16.81
CA ILE A 87 -3.72 9.01 -16.51
C ILE A 87 -3.59 8.83 -14.99
N PRO A 88 -3.05 7.70 -14.51
CA PRO A 88 -2.76 7.51 -13.10
C PRO A 88 -1.63 8.44 -12.64
N ILE A 89 -1.78 8.96 -11.42
CA ILE A 89 -0.80 9.84 -10.77
C ILE A 89 -0.71 9.45 -9.29
N GLU A 90 0.50 9.49 -8.75
CA GLU A 90 0.73 9.35 -7.31
C GLU A 90 0.62 10.73 -6.67
N ILE A 91 -0.21 10.87 -5.64
CA ILE A 91 -0.25 12.09 -4.82
C ILE A 91 0.86 12.00 -3.78
N LEU A 92 1.77 12.98 -3.79
CA LEU A 92 2.86 13.09 -2.82
C LEU A 92 2.52 14.06 -1.69
N GLU A 93 1.75 15.10 -2.00
CA GLU A 93 1.43 16.18 -1.08
C GLU A 93 0.16 16.89 -1.56
N ASP A 94 -0.65 17.39 -0.63
CA ASP A 94 -1.85 18.18 -0.92
C ASP A 94 -1.79 19.50 -0.13
N VAL A 95 -1.81 20.64 -0.83
CA VAL A 95 -1.73 21.97 -0.21
C VAL A 95 -2.66 22.94 -0.94
N SER A 96 -3.57 23.58 -0.18
CA SER A 96 -4.41 24.70 -0.65
C SER A 96 -5.09 24.48 -2.01
N GLY A 97 -5.63 23.28 -2.24
CA GLY A 97 -6.34 22.94 -3.49
C GLY A 97 -5.42 22.56 -4.66
N TRP A 98 -4.15 22.31 -4.39
CA TRP A 98 -3.15 21.76 -5.31
C TRP A 98 -2.56 20.47 -4.77
N SER A 99 -2.37 19.50 -5.65
CA SER A 99 -1.67 18.26 -5.35
C SER A 99 -0.31 18.29 -6.01
N LYS A 100 0.73 17.99 -5.24
CA LYS A 100 2.02 17.60 -5.78
C LYS A 100 1.92 16.15 -6.22
N ILE A 101 2.22 15.89 -7.48
CA ILE A 101 2.05 14.60 -8.10
C ILE A 101 3.38 14.01 -8.54
N ARG A 102 3.44 12.69 -8.66
CA ARG A 102 4.44 11.96 -9.44
C ARG A 102 3.76 11.22 -10.58
N ASP A 103 4.34 11.27 -11.78
CA ASP A 103 3.87 10.50 -12.93
C ASP A 103 4.65 9.19 -13.12
N PHE A 104 4.25 8.43 -14.15
CA PHE A 104 4.84 7.11 -14.43
C PHE A 104 6.31 7.17 -14.86
N ASP A 105 6.81 8.34 -15.28
CA ASP A 105 8.22 8.61 -15.59
C ASP A 105 8.96 9.23 -14.39
N ALA A 106 8.36 9.19 -13.20
CA ALA A 106 8.86 9.77 -11.96
C ALA A 106 9.03 11.30 -11.96
N ASN A 107 8.42 12.02 -12.92
CA ASN A 107 8.42 13.47 -12.94
C ASN A 107 7.50 14.03 -11.85
N ILE A 108 7.90 15.16 -11.26
CA ILE A 108 7.17 15.79 -10.15
C ILE A 108 6.70 17.19 -10.53
N GLY A 109 5.47 17.52 -10.14
CA GLY A 109 4.90 18.85 -10.33
C GLY A 109 3.56 19.02 -9.64
N TRP A 110 2.91 20.15 -9.85
CA TRP A 110 1.67 20.52 -9.18
C TRP A 110 0.48 20.56 -10.13
N VAL A 111 -0.63 19.98 -9.70
CA VAL A 111 -1.90 19.96 -10.43
C VAL A 111 -3.02 20.45 -9.52
N LYS A 112 -3.94 21.24 -10.06
CA LYS A 112 -5.11 21.71 -9.30
C LYS A 112 -6.05 20.53 -8.99
N ASN A 113 -6.49 20.38 -7.75
CA ASN A 113 -7.25 19.21 -7.27
C ASN A 113 -8.55 18.99 -8.04
N THR A 114 -9.16 20.05 -8.57
CA THR A 114 -10.36 19.98 -9.41
C THR A 114 -10.16 19.20 -10.72
N LEU A 115 -8.91 19.03 -11.15
CA LEU A 115 -8.53 18.26 -12.34
C LEU A 115 -8.19 16.80 -12.02
N ILE A 116 -8.32 16.38 -10.75
CA ILE A 116 -8.00 15.05 -10.25
C ILE A 116 -9.29 14.33 -9.87
N SER A 117 -9.36 13.03 -10.13
CA SER A 117 -10.43 12.11 -9.76
C SER A 117 -9.87 11.04 -8.83
N SER A 118 -10.68 10.62 -7.85
CA SER A 118 -10.40 9.45 -7.02
C SER A 118 -10.56 8.11 -7.77
N ASN A 119 -10.98 8.13 -9.04
CA ASN A 119 -11.06 6.92 -9.85
C ASN A 119 -9.67 6.27 -9.95
N ARG A 120 -9.57 5.01 -9.54
CA ARG A 120 -8.36 4.20 -9.64
C ARG A 120 -8.15 3.73 -11.07
N THR A 121 -7.04 4.15 -11.66
CA THR A 121 -6.58 3.71 -12.98
C THR A 121 -5.14 3.25 -12.88
N GLY A 122 -4.67 2.55 -13.91
CA GLY A 122 -3.28 2.16 -14.03
C GLY A 122 -2.81 2.20 -15.47
N ILE A 123 -1.49 2.20 -15.66
CA ILE A 123 -0.83 2.00 -16.96
C ILE A 123 -0.10 0.66 -16.89
N ILE A 124 -0.33 -0.20 -17.88
CA ILE A 124 0.38 -1.47 -18.01
C ILE A 124 1.81 -1.21 -18.46
N ALA A 125 2.77 -1.67 -17.68
CA ALA A 125 4.21 -1.70 -17.95
C ALA A 125 4.75 -0.45 -18.69
N PRO A 126 4.51 0.79 -18.19
CA PRO A 126 4.93 2.01 -18.90
C PRO A 126 6.44 2.06 -19.20
N TRP A 127 7.26 1.42 -18.36
CA TRP A 127 8.71 1.28 -18.55
C TRP A 127 9.11 0.43 -19.77
N GLU A 128 8.15 -0.14 -20.51
CA GLU A 128 8.38 -0.97 -21.69
C GLU A 128 7.91 -0.34 -23.00
N VAL A 129 7.25 0.82 -22.96
CA VAL A 129 6.63 1.48 -24.13
C VAL A 129 7.65 1.80 -25.24
N ASN A 130 8.89 2.11 -24.87
CA ASN A 130 9.93 2.52 -25.82
C ASN A 130 10.91 1.37 -26.19
N LYS A 131 10.58 0.11 -25.88
CA LYS A 131 11.41 -1.03 -26.26
C LYS A 131 11.19 -1.36 -27.75
N GLU A 132 12.25 -1.64 -28.49
CA GLU A 132 12.21 -1.94 -29.94
C GLU A 132 11.70 -3.37 -30.26
N ILE A 133 10.95 -3.97 -29.35
CA ILE A 133 10.41 -5.33 -29.48
C ILE A 133 8.92 -5.32 -29.17
N ASP A 134 8.17 -6.15 -29.89
CA ASP A 134 6.74 -6.35 -29.64
C ASP A 134 6.54 -7.07 -28.32
N ILE A 135 6.10 -6.33 -27.29
CA ILE A 135 5.83 -6.84 -25.95
C ILE A 135 4.33 -6.82 -25.69
N TYR A 136 3.84 -7.92 -25.13
CA TYR A 136 2.45 -8.08 -24.73
C TYR A 136 2.37 -8.77 -23.37
N HIS A 137 1.47 -8.29 -22.53
CA HIS A 137 1.16 -8.86 -21.22
C HIS A 137 -0.20 -9.56 -21.24
N ASP A 138 -0.24 -10.77 -20.73
CA ASP A 138 -1.47 -11.56 -20.68
C ASP A 138 -2.44 -11.00 -19.64
N LEU A 139 -3.69 -10.82 -20.07
CA LEU A 139 -4.83 -10.57 -19.20
C LEU A 139 -5.62 -11.87 -19.05
N TYR A 140 -5.68 -12.41 -17.84
CA TYR A 140 -6.25 -13.72 -17.55
C TYR A 140 -7.73 -13.66 -17.18
N THR A 141 -8.46 -14.75 -17.37
CA THR A 141 -9.87 -14.83 -16.96
C THR A 141 -10.05 -14.90 -15.44
N ALA A 142 -9.06 -15.44 -14.73
CA ALA A 142 -9.06 -15.65 -13.29
C ALA A 142 -7.66 -15.45 -12.70
N LYS A 143 -7.57 -15.41 -11.37
CA LYS A 143 -6.30 -15.24 -10.62
C LYS A 143 -5.32 -16.40 -10.77
N ASP A 144 -5.80 -17.57 -11.16
CA ASP A 144 -4.98 -18.79 -11.30
C ASP A 144 -4.02 -18.73 -12.51
N THR A 145 -4.14 -17.69 -13.35
CA THR A 145 -3.32 -17.48 -14.55
C THR A 145 -3.34 -18.63 -15.57
N GLN A 146 -4.34 -19.52 -15.51
CA GLN A 146 -4.40 -20.70 -16.38
C GLN A 146 -4.92 -20.40 -17.78
N LYS A 147 -5.83 -19.42 -17.91
CA LYS A 147 -6.51 -19.09 -19.17
C LYS A 147 -6.35 -17.62 -19.53
N VAL A 148 -5.62 -17.39 -20.62
CA VAL A 148 -5.47 -16.05 -21.21
C VAL A 148 -6.79 -15.63 -21.85
N LYS A 149 -7.27 -14.44 -21.49
CA LYS A 149 -8.47 -13.81 -22.07
C LYS A 149 -8.12 -12.93 -23.27
N THR A 150 -7.08 -12.12 -23.14
CA THR A 150 -6.53 -11.25 -24.18
C THR A 150 -5.11 -10.85 -23.80
N LYS A 151 -4.43 -10.14 -24.68
CA LYS A 151 -3.14 -9.50 -24.42
C LYS A 151 -3.28 -7.98 -24.38
N LEU A 152 -2.43 -7.32 -23.59
CA LEU A 152 -2.34 -5.86 -23.47
C LEU A 152 -0.94 -5.41 -23.84
N GLU A 153 -0.84 -4.31 -24.59
CA GLU A 153 0.43 -3.65 -24.87
C GLU A 153 0.87 -2.79 -23.68
N PRO A 154 2.19 -2.59 -23.50
CA PRO A 154 2.72 -1.52 -22.66
C PRO A 154 2.07 -0.16 -22.97
N GLY A 155 1.78 0.64 -21.95
CA GLY A 155 1.16 1.96 -22.08
C GLY A 155 -0.37 1.96 -22.11
N VAL A 156 -1.02 0.79 -22.17
CA VAL A 156 -2.48 0.71 -22.09
C VAL A 156 -2.96 1.20 -20.73
N ILE A 157 -3.88 2.16 -20.74
CA ILE A 157 -4.55 2.66 -19.52
C ILE A 157 -5.74 1.77 -19.20
N VAL A 158 -5.79 1.28 -17.96
CA VAL A 158 -6.84 0.41 -17.44
C VAL A 158 -7.54 1.05 -16.24
N LYS A 159 -8.80 0.68 -16.00
CA LYS A 159 -9.48 0.94 -14.73
C LYS A 159 -9.15 -0.19 -13.76
N ILE A 160 -8.80 0.15 -12.52
CA ILE A 160 -8.60 -0.83 -11.46
C ILE A 160 -9.96 -1.13 -10.82
N ILE A 161 -10.37 -2.40 -10.82
CA ILE A 161 -11.60 -2.85 -10.18
C ILE A 161 -11.31 -3.36 -8.78
N GLN A 162 -10.28 -4.21 -8.67
CA GLN A 162 -9.90 -4.84 -7.43
C GLN A 162 -8.42 -5.22 -7.49
N CYS A 163 -7.71 -5.18 -6.36
CA CYS A 163 -6.39 -5.79 -6.20
C CYS A 163 -6.36 -6.57 -4.90
N ASP A 164 -5.65 -7.69 -4.88
CA ASP A 164 -5.47 -8.55 -3.69
C ASP A 164 -4.02 -8.55 -3.17
N GLY A 165 -3.26 -7.51 -3.53
CA GLY A 165 -1.84 -7.39 -3.21
C GLY A 165 -0.90 -8.21 -4.11
N ILE A 166 -1.42 -9.04 -5.02
CA ILE A 166 -0.60 -9.81 -5.97
C ILE A 166 -1.08 -9.60 -7.41
N ASN A 167 -2.38 -9.69 -7.62
CA ASN A 167 -3.03 -9.53 -8.91
C ASN A 167 -4.14 -8.48 -8.81
N CYS A 168 -4.30 -7.74 -9.90
CA CYS A 168 -5.38 -6.79 -10.05
C CYS A 168 -6.37 -7.26 -11.10
N ASN A 169 -7.65 -7.22 -10.75
CA ASN A 169 -8.73 -7.26 -11.72
C ASN A 169 -8.88 -5.87 -12.32
N VAL A 170 -8.70 -5.77 -13.63
CA VAL A 170 -8.70 -4.51 -14.36
C VAL A 170 -9.67 -4.57 -15.53
N SER A 171 -10.18 -3.41 -15.95
CA SER A 171 -10.97 -3.29 -17.18
C SER A 171 -10.41 -2.30 -18.18
N VAL A 172 -10.57 -2.64 -19.46
CA VAL A 172 -10.21 -1.83 -20.62
C VAL A 172 -11.24 -2.06 -21.72
N GLY A 173 -11.96 -1.00 -22.07
CA GLY A 173 -13.12 -1.10 -22.96
C GLY A 173 -14.19 -2.05 -22.40
N ASP A 174 -14.54 -3.07 -23.17
CA ASP A 174 -15.49 -4.14 -22.83
C ASP A 174 -14.81 -5.37 -22.18
N ARG A 175 -13.48 -5.36 -22.05
CA ARG A 175 -12.70 -6.48 -21.51
C ARG A 175 -12.36 -6.24 -20.03
N THR A 176 -12.50 -7.30 -19.25
CA THR A 176 -12.16 -7.35 -17.82
C THR A 176 -11.41 -8.64 -17.53
N GLY A 177 -10.34 -8.57 -16.76
CA GLY A 177 -9.55 -9.76 -16.37
C GLY A 177 -8.47 -9.44 -15.35
N TRP A 178 -7.69 -10.46 -15.00
CA TRP A 178 -6.66 -10.40 -13.97
C TRP A 178 -5.27 -10.27 -14.59
N ILE A 179 -4.44 -9.42 -14.01
CA ILE A 179 -3.04 -9.21 -14.40
C ILE A 179 -2.20 -9.00 -13.13
N SER A 180 -0.92 -9.35 -13.19
CA SER A 180 0.02 -9.13 -12.09
C SER A 180 0.06 -7.65 -11.69
N GLN A 181 0.03 -7.37 -10.39
CA GLN A 181 0.11 -6.03 -9.84
C GLN A 181 1.46 -5.35 -10.16
N ASP A 182 2.54 -6.12 -10.20
CA ASP A 182 3.89 -5.60 -10.50
C ASP A 182 4.00 -5.04 -11.94
N LEU A 183 3.05 -5.35 -12.82
CA LEU A 183 3.00 -4.80 -14.19
C LEU A 183 2.25 -3.47 -14.27
N ILE A 184 1.76 -2.91 -13.15
CA ILE A 184 0.86 -1.75 -13.19
C ILE A 184 1.49 -0.57 -12.45
N TYR A 185 1.68 0.55 -13.15
CA TYR A 185 1.80 1.85 -12.49
C TYR A 185 0.41 2.39 -12.16
N GLY A 186 0.16 2.82 -10.92
CA GLY A 186 -1.18 3.23 -10.44
C GLY A 186 -1.69 2.43 -9.23
N VAL A 187 -0.91 1.43 -8.81
CA VAL A 187 -1.10 0.62 -7.61
C VAL A 187 0.27 0.34 -6.98
N TYR A 188 0.36 0.34 -5.65
CA TYR A 188 1.57 -0.11 -4.97
C TYR A 188 1.63 -1.64 -4.92
N ARG A 189 2.83 -2.19 -4.75
CA ARG A 189 3.01 -3.60 -4.42
C ARG A 189 2.30 -3.92 -3.09
N ASN A 190 1.65 -5.07 -3.02
CA ASN A 190 0.86 -5.51 -1.88
C ASN A 190 -0.34 -4.60 -1.56
N GLU A 191 -0.69 -3.66 -2.45
CA GLU A 191 -1.87 -2.84 -2.24
C GLU A 191 -3.13 -3.68 -2.47
N GLU A 192 -3.96 -3.77 -1.45
CA GLU A 192 -5.28 -4.37 -1.53
C GLU A 192 -6.32 -3.29 -1.82
N ILE A 193 -7.12 -3.50 -2.86
CA ILE A 193 -8.18 -2.58 -3.27
C ILE A 193 -9.45 -3.40 -3.40
N TYR A 194 -10.40 -3.16 -2.51
CA TYR A 194 -11.75 -3.69 -2.60
C TYR A 194 -12.69 -2.51 -2.78
N LEU A 195 -13.01 -2.15 -4.03
CA LEU A 195 -13.97 -1.09 -4.28
C LEU A 195 -15.34 -1.52 -3.73
N THR A 196 -15.77 -0.90 -2.63
CA THR A 196 -17.14 -1.03 -2.12
C THR A 196 -18.11 -0.57 -3.21
N LYS A 197 -19.02 -1.46 -3.61
CA LYS A 197 -20.13 -1.13 -4.51
C LYS A 197 -21.03 -0.06 -3.93
#